data_AF-A0A2D7V386-F1
#
_entry.id   AF-A0A2D7V386-F1
#
_cell.length_a   1.000
_cell.length_b   1.000
_cell.length_c   1.000
_cell.angle_alpha   90.00
_cell.angle_beta   90.00
_cell.angle_gamma   90.00
#
_symmetry.space_group_name_H-M   'P 1'
#
loop_
_entity.id
_entity.type
_entity.pdbx_description
1 polymer ?
#
loop_
_entity_poly.entity_id
_entity_poly.type
_entity_poly.pdbx_seq_one_letter_code
_entity_poly.pdbx_strand_id
1 'polypeptide(L)'
;GVKTDWHNLSHHGKDENKIDELEIIEKEEFSLFAKFLGDLQSHQESDSSLLTNTAVLFGSNLGNASSHDWRNLPIILAGGGYRHGSYVAHDSQDNTPLSNLFVPLAKRMGVSIDRFGKSTKSSIRGLES
;
A
#
# COMPACT_ATOMS: atom_id res chain seq x y z
N GLY A 1 2.70 -3.15 25.97
CA GLY A 1 1.63 -3.40 25.01
C GLY A 1 1.82 -4.74 24.34
N VAL A 2 2.99 -4.96 23.73
CA VAL A 2 3.30 -6.14 22.92
C VAL A 2 4.32 -7.03 23.64
N LYS A 3 4.16 -8.35 23.58
CA LYS A 3 5.07 -9.35 24.14
C LYS A 3 5.51 -10.40 23.12
N THR A 4 4.73 -10.59 22.07
CA THR A 4 4.98 -11.57 21.00
C THR A 4 5.56 -10.88 19.77
N ASP A 5 6.40 -11.56 18.98
CA ASP A 5 6.90 -10.99 17.73
C ASP A 5 5.79 -10.83 16.68
N TRP A 6 5.97 -9.85 15.80
CA TRP A 6 4.97 -9.47 14.79
C TRP A 6 4.56 -10.62 13.86
N HIS A 7 5.53 -11.45 13.41
CA HIS A 7 5.21 -12.53 12.48
C HIS A 7 4.27 -13.55 13.13
N ASN A 8 4.55 -13.97 14.36
CA ASN A 8 3.67 -14.89 15.10
C ASN A 8 2.30 -14.29 15.44
N LEU A 9 2.24 -12.98 15.66
CA LEU A 9 0.97 -12.26 15.84
C LEU A 9 0.13 -12.27 14.57
N SER A 10 0.76 -12.16 13.38
CA SER A 10 0.03 -12.23 12.10
C SER A 10 -0.69 -13.57 11.89
N HIS A 11 -0.15 -14.67 12.45
CA HIS A 11 -0.81 -15.98 12.55
C HIS A 11 -1.75 -16.06 13.76
N HIS A 12 -2.63 -15.07 13.91
CA HIS A 12 -3.45 -14.93 15.13
C HIS A 12 -4.47 -16.05 15.29
N GLY A 13 -4.91 -16.73 14.22
CA GLY A 13 -5.86 -17.84 14.34
C GLY A 13 -7.20 -17.47 15.00
N LYS A 14 -7.56 -16.19 15.00
CA LYS A 14 -8.67 -15.58 15.76
C LYS A 14 -8.51 -15.55 17.30
N ASP A 15 -7.30 -15.75 17.80
CA ASP A 15 -6.96 -15.50 19.20
C ASP A 15 -7.06 -14.00 19.51
N GLU A 16 -7.92 -13.63 20.44
CA GLU A 16 -8.19 -12.24 20.80
C GLU A 16 -6.95 -11.54 21.38
N ASN A 17 -6.13 -12.23 22.20
CA ASN A 17 -4.94 -11.60 22.79
C ASN A 17 -3.89 -11.29 21.71
N LYS A 18 -3.74 -12.19 20.74
CA LYS A 18 -2.85 -11.94 19.60
C LYS A 18 -3.36 -10.78 18.74
N ILE A 19 -4.68 -10.70 18.52
CA ILE A 19 -5.29 -9.59 17.78
C ILE A 19 -5.04 -8.27 18.52
N ASP A 20 -5.23 -8.22 19.83
CA ASP A 20 -5.00 -7.03 20.64
C ASP A 20 -3.54 -6.55 20.58
N GLU A 21 -2.58 -7.48 20.68
CA GLU A 21 -1.16 -7.14 20.52
C GLU A 21 -0.83 -6.68 19.09
N LEU A 22 -1.41 -7.32 18.07
CA LEU A 22 -1.21 -6.96 16.67
C LEU A 22 -1.79 -5.56 16.37
N GLU A 23 -2.97 -5.25 16.89
CA GLU A 23 -3.62 -3.95 16.72
C GLU A 23 -2.76 -2.81 17.29
N ILE A 24 -2.08 -3.03 18.42
CA ILE A 24 -1.15 -2.04 18.97
C ILE A 24 -0.01 -1.76 17.99
N ILE A 25 0.55 -2.79 17.35
CA ILE A 25 1.62 -2.62 16.37
C ILE A 25 1.10 -1.90 15.13
N GLU A 26 -0.01 -2.36 14.56
CA GLU A 26 -0.58 -1.79 13.33
C GLU A 26 -0.97 -0.31 13.53
N LYS A 27 -1.52 0.06 14.69
CA LYS A 27 -1.80 1.46 15.04
C LYS A 27 -0.54 2.33 15.05
N GLU A 28 0.56 1.81 15.58
CA GLU A 28 1.84 2.53 15.59
C GLU A 28 2.44 2.60 14.18
N GLU A 29 2.36 1.53 13.39
CA GLU A 29 2.78 1.54 11.98
C GLU A 29 2.05 2.62 11.18
N PHE A 30 0.73 2.74 11.33
CA PHE A 30 -0.05 3.79 10.68
C PHE A 30 0.27 5.20 11.22
N SER A 31 0.57 5.33 12.51
CA SER A 31 1.01 6.59 13.12
C SER A 31 2.36 7.04 12.55
N LEU A 32 3.32 6.12 12.43
CA LEU A 32 4.61 6.35 11.80
C LEU A 32 4.50 6.62 10.30
N PHE A 33 3.60 5.91 9.60
CA PHE A 33 3.32 6.16 8.19
C PHE A 33 2.73 7.56 7.98
N ALA A 34 1.77 7.98 8.82
CA ALA A 34 1.23 9.33 8.78
C ALA A 34 2.30 10.39 9.05
N LYS A 35 3.17 10.16 10.04
CA LYS A 35 4.32 11.04 10.31
C LYS A 35 5.25 11.10 9.10
N PHE A 36 5.60 9.97 8.50
CA PHE A 36 6.46 9.90 7.32
C PHE A 36 5.88 10.70 6.15
N LEU A 37 4.59 10.54 5.84
CA LEU A 37 3.94 11.33 4.80
C LEU A 37 3.89 12.82 5.16
N GLY A 38 3.66 13.17 6.42
CA GLY A 38 3.71 14.55 6.91
C GLY A 38 5.09 15.18 6.78
N ASP A 39 6.15 14.42 7.06
CA ASP A 39 7.53 14.83 6.89
C ASP A 39 7.79 15.12 5.39
N LEU A 40 7.42 14.21 4.48
CA LEU A 40 7.53 14.46 3.02
C LEU A 40 6.69 15.66 2.55
N GLN A 41 5.51 15.88 3.11
CA GLN A 41 4.62 16.98 2.75
C GLN A 41 5.17 18.34 3.21
N SER A 42 5.89 18.39 4.34
CA SER A 42 6.43 19.63 4.91
C SER A 42 7.73 20.11 4.24
N HIS A 43 8.46 19.22 3.57
CA HIS A 43 9.68 19.58 2.85
C HIS A 43 9.34 20.04 1.43
N GLN A 44 9.80 21.24 1.07
CA GLN A 44 9.65 21.77 -0.29
C GLN A 44 10.76 21.25 -1.20
N GLU A 45 10.39 20.86 -2.41
CA GLU A 45 11.28 20.48 -3.50
C GLU A 45 10.83 21.23 -4.78
N SER A 46 11.63 22.22 -5.17
CA SER A 46 11.28 23.17 -6.24
C SER A 46 9.94 23.88 -5.96
N ASP A 47 8.96 23.75 -6.85
CA ASP A 47 7.66 24.45 -6.78
C ASP A 47 6.57 23.63 -6.07
N SER A 48 6.91 22.52 -5.41
CA SER A 48 5.95 21.65 -4.73
C SER A 48 6.55 20.96 -3.50
N SER A 49 5.74 20.21 -2.75
CA SER A 49 6.28 19.38 -1.67
C SER A 49 7.01 18.14 -2.20
N LEU A 50 7.98 17.63 -1.44
CA LEU A 50 8.66 16.37 -1.74
C LEU A 50 7.67 15.20 -1.89
N LEU A 51 6.57 15.20 -1.13
CA LEU A 51 5.49 14.23 -1.29
C LEU A 51 4.82 14.32 -2.67
N THR A 52 4.66 15.52 -3.23
CA THR A 52 4.09 15.70 -4.59
C THR A 52 4.97 15.03 -5.64
N ASN A 53 6.29 15.03 -5.46
CA ASN A 53 7.24 14.45 -6.40
C ASN A 53 7.58 12.97 -6.10
N THR A 54 7.15 12.44 -4.96
CA THR A 54 7.48 11.07 -4.51
C THR A 54 6.23 10.19 -4.43
N ALA A 55 6.17 9.12 -5.23
CA ALA A 55 5.14 8.10 -5.07
C ALA A 55 5.50 7.12 -3.96
N VAL A 56 4.65 6.99 -2.94
CA VAL A 56 4.81 6.07 -1.82
C VAL A 56 3.77 4.96 -1.92
N LEU A 57 4.24 3.71 -2.07
CA LEU A 57 3.40 2.52 -2.03
C LEU A 57 3.54 1.84 -0.67
N PHE A 58 2.43 1.70 0.05
CA PHE A 58 2.38 1.08 1.38
C PHE A 58 1.27 0.04 1.42
N GLY A 59 1.49 -1.10 2.06
CA GLY A 59 0.50 -2.16 2.13
C GLY A 59 1.10 -3.54 2.31
N SER A 60 0.31 -4.57 2.00
CA SER A 60 0.69 -5.97 2.18
C SER A 60 0.59 -6.77 0.89
N ASN A 61 1.43 -7.79 0.77
CA ASN A 61 1.30 -8.83 -0.25
C ASN A 61 0.28 -9.92 0.12
N LEU A 62 -0.42 -9.77 1.25
CA LEU A 62 -1.51 -10.63 1.73
C LEU A 62 -2.74 -9.78 2.06
N GLY A 63 -3.91 -10.19 1.59
CA GLY A 63 -5.22 -9.65 2.01
C GLY A 63 -5.69 -10.18 3.36
N ASN A 64 -5.22 -11.37 3.75
CA ASN A 64 -5.38 -11.88 5.10
C ASN A 64 -4.08 -12.55 5.55
N ALA A 65 -3.42 -11.98 6.57
CA ALA A 65 -2.15 -12.48 7.05
C ALA A 65 -2.28 -13.85 7.77
N SER A 66 -3.37 -14.08 8.49
CA SER A 66 -3.60 -15.29 9.29
C SER A 66 -3.83 -16.54 8.44
N SER A 67 -4.58 -16.41 7.35
CA SER A 67 -4.85 -17.49 6.40
C SER A 67 -3.93 -17.49 5.17
N HIS A 68 -3.00 -16.55 5.08
CA HIS A 68 -2.10 -16.36 3.93
C HIS A 68 -2.87 -16.17 2.62
N ASP A 69 -4.00 -15.45 2.68
CA ASP A 69 -4.77 -15.14 1.48
C ASP A 69 -4.09 -14.00 0.71
N TRP A 70 -3.66 -14.26 -0.52
CA TRP A 70 -3.00 -13.31 -1.41
C TRP A 70 -3.98 -12.52 -2.29
N ARG A 71 -5.29 -12.67 -2.06
CA ARG A 71 -6.34 -11.96 -2.79
C ARG A 71 -6.71 -10.65 -2.09
N ASN A 72 -7.24 -9.69 -2.86
CA ASN A 72 -7.78 -8.43 -2.36
C ASN A 72 -6.81 -7.67 -1.43
N LEU A 73 -5.62 -7.40 -1.94
CA LEU A 73 -4.51 -6.81 -1.18
C LEU A 73 -4.83 -5.39 -0.67
N PRO A 74 -4.50 -5.07 0.60
CA PRO A 74 -4.62 -3.72 1.13
C PRO A 74 -3.44 -2.88 0.64
N ILE A 75 -3.70 -1.96 -0.28
CA ILE A 75 -2.68 -1.12 -0.91
C ILE A 75 -3.07 0.35 -0.78
N ILE A 76 -2.13 1.17 -0.30
CA ILE A 76 -2.19 2.62 -0.24
C ILE A 76 -1.13 3.16 -1.19
N LEU A 77 -1.55 4.05 -2.09
CA LEU A 77 -0.67 4.88 -2.88
C LEU A 77 -0.82 6.32 -2.40
N ALA A 78 0.27 6.95 -1.98
CA ALA A 78 0.32 8.33 -1.53
C ALA A 78 1.35 9.15 -2.32
N GLY A 79 1.16 10.46 -2.39
CA GLY A 79 2.08 11.37 -3.07
C GLY A 79 2.15 11.20 -4.59
N GLY A 80 3.29 11.57 -5.18
CA GLY A 80 3.60 11.37 -6.59
C GLY A 80 2.68 12.12 -7.55
N GLY A 81 1.91 13.11 -7.08
CA GLY A 81 1.01 13.92 -7.89
C GLY A 81 -0.20 13.18 -8.48
N TYR A 82 -0.60 12.05 -7.89
CA TYR A 82 -1.85 11.37 -8.24
C TYR A 82 -3.07 12.07 -7.63
N ARG A 83 -4.27 11.78 -8.17
CA ARG A 83 -5.53 12.17 -7.52
C ARG A 83 -5.80 11.28 -6.30
N HIS A 84 -5.60 11.83 -5.10
CA HIS A 84 -5.79 11.14 -3.82
C HIS A 84 -7.20 11.33 -3.24
N GLY A 85 -7.49 10.67 -2.12
CA GLY A 85 -8.74 10.84 -1.37
C GLY A 85 -9.88 9.91 -1.80
N SER A 86 -9.58 8.82 -2.51
CA SER A 86 -10.56 7.83 -2.93
C SER A 86 -10.23 6.44 -2.40
N TYR A 87 -11.28 5.63 -2.21
CA TYR A 87 -11.18 4.20 -1.92
C TYR A 87 -11.69 3.42 -3.13
N VAL A 88 -10.93 2.39 -3.55
CA VAL A 88 -11.16 1.65 -4.79
C VAL A 88 -11.24 0.16 -4.48
N ALA A 89 -12.45 -0.35 -4.24
CA ALA A 89 -12.68 -1.76 -3.89
C ALA A 89 -12.54 -2.69 -5.09
N HIS A 90 -11.45 -3.46 -5.20
CA HIS A 90 -11.31 -4.48 -6.24
C HIS A 90 -12.14 -5.74 -5.92
N ASP A 91 -12.44 -6.52 -6.96
CA ASP A 91 -13.13 -7.80 -6.78
C ASP A 91 -12.17 -8.83 -6.15
N SER A 92 -12.61 -9.48 -5.07
CA SER A 92 -11.82 -10.50 -4.37
C SER A 92 -11.78 -11.85 -5.10
N GLN A 93 -12.76 -12.13 -5.95
CA GLN A 93 -12.85 -13.33 -6.78
C GLN A 93 -12.16 -13.10 -8.14
N ASP A 94 -12.32 -11.92 -8.73
CA ASP A 94 -11.54 -11.45 -9.89
C ASP A 94 -10.31 -10.65 -9.42
N ASN A 95 -9.38 -11.36 -8.78
CA ASN A 95 -8.22 -10.81 -8.07
C ASN A 95 -7.27 -10.04 -9.00
N THR A 96 -7.58 -8.75 -9.20
CA THR A 96 -6.83 -7.86 -10.09
C THR A 96 -5.34 -7.92 -9.77
N PRO A 97 -4.46 -8.25 -10.74
CA PRO A 97 -3.03 -8.34 -10.46
C PRO A 97 -2.47 -7.00 -9.97
N LEU A 98 -1.89 -6.99 -8.76
CA LEU A 98 -1.17 -5.81 -8.23
C LEU A 98 -0.08 -5.33 -9.20
N SER A 99 0.50 -6.24 -9.98
CA SER A 99 1.49 -5.89 -11.00
C SER A 99 0.98 -4.91 -12.07
N ASN A 100 -0.34 -4.78 -12.26
CA ASN A 100 -0.92 -3.77 -13.14
C ASN A 100 -0.63 -2.34 -12.64
N LEU A 101 -0.39 -2.13 -11.34
CA LEU A 101 -0.04 -0.84 -10.74
C LEU A 101 1.40 -0.40 -11.06
N PHE A 102 2.33 -1.35 -11.25
CA PHE A 102 3.74 -1.02 -11.48
C PHE A 102 4.01 -0.48 -12.88
N VAL A 103 3.19 -0.81 -13.87
CA VAL A 103 3.31 -0.26 -15.24
C VAL A 103 3.10 1.27 -15.26
N PRO A 104 1.98 1.82 -14.77
CA PRO A 104 1.79 3.27 -14.73
C PRO A 104 2.76 3.97 -13.77
N LEU A 105 3.18 3.34 -12.66
CA LEU A 105 4.22 3.90 -11.79
C LEU A 105 5.56 4.08 -12.53
N ALA A 106 6.00 3.04 -13.25
CA ALA A 106 7.22 3.11 -14.05
C ALA A 106 7.13 4.19 -15.15
N LYS A 107 6.00 4.26 -15.86
CA LYS A 107 5.77 5.30 -16.89
C LYS A 107 5.85 6.71 -16.30
N ARG A 108 5.31 6.92 -15.09
CA ARG A 108 5.40 8.22 -14.39
C ARG A 108 6.83 8.59 -14.00
N MET A 109 7.68 7.60 -13.76
CA MET A 109 9.12 7.78 -13.51
C MET A 109 9.95 7.92 -14.80
N GLY A 110 9.31 8.05 -15.97
CA GLY A 110 9.99 8.17 -17.27
C GLY A 110 10.47 6.83 -17.84
N VAL A 111 10.12 5.71 -17.22
CA VAL A 111 10.48 4.37 -17.70
C VAL A 111 9.35 3.81 -18.55
N SER A 112 9.55 3.81 -19.86
CA SER A 112 8.56 3.27 -20.80
C SER A 112 8.59 1.73 -20.81
N ILE A 113 7.59 1.12 -20.17
CA ILE A 113 7.33 -0.33 -20.22
C ILE A 113 5.86 -0.61 -20.50
N ASP A 114 5.56 -1.72 -21.18
CA ASP A 114 4.17 -2.14 -21.42
C ASP A 114 3.73 -3.30 -20.52
N ARG A 115 4.67 -3.90 -19.80
CA ARG A 115 4.40 -5.04 -18.90
C ARG A 115 5.38 -5.07 -17.74
N PHE A 116 4.90 -5.46 -16.56
CA PHE A 116 5.72 -5.75 -15.38
C PHE A 116 5.27 -7.07 -14.76
N GLY A 117 6.18 -8.04 -14.63
CA GLY A 117 5.86 -9.36 -14.07
C GLY A 117 4.67 -10.03 -14.76
N LYS A 118 3.61 -10.32 -13.99
CA LYS A 118 2.35 -10.93 -14.46
C LYS A 118 1.24 -9.91 -14.77
N SER A 119 1.58 -8.64 -15.00
CA SER A 119 0.56 -7.63 -15.35
C SER A 119 -0.21 -8.03 -16.61
N THR A 120 -1.53 -7.92 -16.55
CA THR A 120 -2.46 -8.17 -17.65
C THR A 120 -2.93 -6.88 -18.32
N LYS A 121 -2.71 -5.73 -17.67
CA LYS A 121 -3.09 -4.39 -18.15
C LYS A 121 -1.96 -3.40 -17.87
N SER A 122 -1.92 -2.31 -18.64
CA SER A 122 -0.97 -1.20 -18.46
C SER A 122 -1.48 -0.10 -17.52
N SER A 123 -2.65 -0.31 -16.92
CA SER A 123 -3.28 0.57 -15.93
C SER A 123 -4.07 -0.26 -14.92
N ILE A 124 -4.44 0.36 -13.81
CA ILE A 124 -5.32 -0.21 -12.79
C ILE A 124 -6.47 0.77 -12.52
N ARG A 125 -7.67 0.24 -12.30
CA ARG A 125 -8.84 1.06 -11.97
C ARG A 125 -8.53 1.89 -10.72
N GLY A 126 -8.97 3.15 -10.72
CA GLY A 126 -8.78 4.07 -9.59
C GLY A 126 -7.44 4.80 -9.58
N LEU A 127 -6.48 4.40 -10.42
CA LEU A 127 -5.28 5.18 -10.66
C LEU A 127 -5.54 6.15 -11.82
N GLU A 128 -6.06 7.32 -11.49
CA GLU A 128 -6.21 8.40 -12.45
C GLU A 128 -5.05 9.40 -12.36
N SER A 129 -4.53 9.79 -13.52
CA SER A 129 -3.58 10.89 -13.71
C SER A 129 -4.31 12.22 -13.72
#